data_AF-A0A2G9S1W4-F1
#
_entry.id   AF-A0A2G9S1W4-F1
#
_cell.length_a   1.000
_cell.length_b   1.000
_cell.length_c   1.000
_cell.angle_alpha   90.00
_cell.angle_beta   90.00
_cell.angle_gamma   90.00
#
_symmetry.space_group_name_H-M   'P 1'
#
loop_
_entity.id
_entity.type
_entity.pdbx_description
1 polymer ?
#
loop_
_entity_poly.entity_id
_entity_poly.type
_entity_poly.pdbx_seq_one_letter_code
_entity_poly.pdbx_strand_id
1 'polypeptide(L)'
;TVNVIVQDEGLEPVQVKVLNCDTIAQVKEKIVEQVYKNLPYTQRPKPDSLALEWRPGSTAQILSDLDLTSQKEGRWRRINTLMHYNVRDNATLILSRIGISQQQEENHQDFPGEKHALLEDENKIWHLVRPADEVDEGKSKRGSMKAKEQTKAITEIYLTRLLSVKNPHFIFDVHVHQVVDASLSVIAQTFMDACSRTEHKLSRESPSNKLLYAKEISTYKKMVEDYYKGIRQMVQVSDQDMNTHLAEISRAHTESLNTLVALHQLYQYTKKYYDEVSDGQADLIHEIQCVTRKHIHNIGIMFSAKPSDEKD
;
A
#
# COMPACT_ATOMS: atom_id res chain seq x y z
N THR A 1 -21.19 3.46 -20.31
CA THR A 1 -21.40 4.39 -19.18
C THR A 1 -22.62 3.95 -18.40
N VAL A 2 -22.62 4.13 -17.08
CA VAL A 2 -23.78 3.88 -16.21
C VAL A 2 -24.12 5.13 -15.43
N ASN A 3 -25.39 5.30 -15.06
CA ASN A 3 -25.86 6.38 -14.21
C ASN A 3 -25.99 5.83 -12.79
N VAL A 4 -25.32 6.45 -11.81
CA VAL A 4 -25.29 5.94 -10.43
C VAL A 4 -26.00 6.89 -9.50
N ILE A 5 -26.95 6.37 -8.74
CA ILE A 5 -27.65 7.08 -7.67
C ILE A 5 -27.11 6.56 -6.34
N VAL A 6 -26.55 7.46 -5.52
CA VAL A 6 -26.10 7.10 -4.17
C VAL A 6 -27.28 7.22 -3.22
N GLN A 7 -27.64 6.12 -2.58
CA GLN A 7 -28.73 6.07 -1.61
C GLN A 7 -28.41 6.99 -0.41
N ASP A 8 -29.42 7.70 0.06
CA ASP A 8 -29.39 8.60 1.23
C ASP A 8 -28.53 9.88 1.12
N GLU A 9 -27.84 10.12 0.01
CA GLU A 9 -27.09 11.37 -0.21
C GLU A 9 -27.87 12.44 -1.00
N GLY A 10 -29.02 12.09 -1.60
CA GLY A 10 -29.90 13.05 -2.31
C GLY A 10 -29.25 13.72 -3.53
N LEU A 11 -28.14 13.17 -4.02
CA LEU A 11 -27.37 13.70 -5.14
C LEU A 11 -28.00 13.32 -6.49
N GLU A 12 -27.82 14.20 -7.48
CA GLU A 12 -28.12 13.90 -8.89
C GLU A 12 -27.35 12.65 -9.36
N PRO A 13 -27.92 11.85 -10.28
CA PRO A 13 -27.23 10.67 -10.80
C PRO A 13 -25.86 11.00 -11.40
N VAL A 14 -24.83 10.31 -10.96
CA VAL A 14 -23.45 10.51 -11.43
C VAL A 14 -23.15 9.56 -12.58
N GLN A 15 -22.67 10.09 -13.71
CA GLN A 15 -22.22 9.26 -14.83
C GLN A 15 -20.84 8.67 -14.57
N VAL A 16 -20.75 7.34 -14.63
CA VAL A 16 -19.50 6.58 -14.40
C VAL A 16 -19.14 5.77 -15.65
N LYS A 17 -17.88 5.87 -16.07
CA LYS A 17 -17.35 5.08 -17.19
C LYS A 17 -16.89 3.71 -16.68
N VAL A 18 -17.53 2.67 -17.21
CA VAL A 18 -17.29 1.27 -16.89
C VAL A 18 -17.23 0.46 -18.18
N LEU A 19 -16.60 -0.71 -18.11
CA LEU A 19 -16.49 -1.68 -19.20
C LEU A 19 -17.46 -2.83 -18.95
N ASN A 20 -17.95 -3.44 -20.03
CA ASN A 20 -18.80 -4.63 -19.96
C ASN A 20 -18.08 -5.84 -19.31
N CYS A 21 -16.75 -5.87 -19.36
CA CYS A 21 -15.90 -6.87 -18.76
C CYS A 21 -15.36 -6.48 -17.38
N ASP A 22 -15.80 -5.38 -16.78
CA ASP A 22 -15.46 -5.10 -15.38
C ASP A 22 -16.20 -6.09 -14.46
N THR A 23 -15.51 -6.60 -13.43
CA THR A 23 -16.17 -7.31 -12.32
C THR A 23 -17.05 -6.34 -11.52
N ILE A 24 -17.97 -6.86 -10.72
CA ILE A 24 -18.81 -6.00 -9.88
C ILE A 24 -17.98 -5.24 -8.84
N ALA A 25 -16.95 -5.86 -8.25
CA ALA A 25 -16.01 -5.15 -7.39
C ALA A 25 -15.29 -3.99 -8.12
N GLN A 26 -14.80 -4.21 -9.34
CA GLN A 26 -14.15 -3.17 -10.16
C GLN A 26 -15.13 -2.03 -10.52
N VAL A 27 -16.40 -2.36 -10.77
CA VAL A 27 -17.43 -1.34 -10.98
C VAL A 27 -17.63 -0.51 -9.71
N LYS A 28 -17.75 -1.15 -8.53
CA LYS A 28 -17.87 -0.43 -7.25
C LYS A 28 -16.66 0.48 -7.00
N GLU A 29 -15.44 0.01 -7.26
CA GLU A 29 -14.22 0.82 -7.18
C GLU A 29 -14.31 2.08 -8.07
N LYS A 30 -14.62 1.91 -9.36
CA LYS A 30 -14.75 3.03 -10.31
C LYS A 30 -15.85 4.02 -9.92
N ILE A 31 -16.95 3.52 -9.37
CA ILE A 31 -18.03 4.36 -8.86
C ILE A 31 -17.53 5.17 -7.66
N VAL A 32 -16.89 4.54 -6.68
CA VAL A 32 -16.35 5.21 -5.49
C VAL A 32 -15.31 6.26 -5.88
N GLU A 33 -14.43 5.94 -6.83
CA GLU A 33 -13.44 6.88 -7.36
C GLU A 33 -14.09 8.11 -7.98
N GLN A 34 -15.17 7.95 -8.73
CA GLN A 34 -15.84 9.05 -9.43
C GLN A 34 -16.71 9.90 -8.50
N VAL A 35 -17.50 9.25 -7.64
CA VAL A 35 -18.43 9.90 -6.70
C VAL A 35 -17.64 10.62 -5.60
N TYR A 36 -16.65 9.95 -5.01
CA TYR A 36 -15.88 10.46 -3.87
C TYR A 36 -14.49 10.98 -4.28
N LYS A 37 -14.32 11.42 -5.54
CA LYS A 37 -13.03 11.88 -6.11
C LYS A 37 -12.32 12.97 -5.29
N ASN A 38 -13.10 13.80 -4.59
CA ASN A 38 -12.59 14.93 -3.80
C ASN A 38 -12.29 14.55 -2.33
N LEU A 39 -12.52 13.31 -1.92
CA LEU A 39 -12.19 12.81 -0.58
C LEU A 39 -10.84 12.09 -0.58
N PRO A 40 -10.06 12.19 0.52
CA PRO A 40 -8.89 11.34 0.75
C PRO A 40 -9.25 9.86 0.71
N TYR A 41 -8.34 8.99 0.26
CA TYR A 41 -8.65 7.57 0.08
C TYR A 41 -9.15 6.90 1.36
N THR A 42 -8.54 7.18 2.51
CA THR A 42 -8.96 6.60 3.81
C THR A 42 -10.38 6.95 4.25
N GLN A 43 -10.96 8.03 3.72
CA GLN A 43 -12.30 8.49 4.06
C GLN A 43 -13.38 7.92 3.12
N ARG A 44 -12.98 7.30 2.01
CA ARG A 44 -13.92 6.71 1.04
C ARG A 44 -14.49 5.39 1.57
N PRO A 45 -15.75 5.08 1.26
CA PRO A 45 -16.30 3.77 1.59
C PRO A 45 -15.56 2.67 0.82
N LYS A 46 -15.33 1.53 1.47
CA LYS A 46 -14.69 0.37 0.82
C LYS A 46 -15.70 -0.32 -0.11
N PRO A 47 -15.29 -0.83 -1.29
CA PRO A 47 -16.16 -1.58 -2.20
C PRO A 47 -16.95 -2.71 -1.51
N ASP A 48 -16.32 -3.41 -0.56
CA ASP A 48 -16.94 -4.53 0.18
C ASP A 48 -18.04 -4.07 1.15
N SER A 49 -18.04 -2.81 1.57
CA SER A 49 -19.09 -2.23 2.42
C SER A 49 -20.29 -1.69 1.65
N LEU A 50 -20.28 -1.83 0.32
CA LEU A 50 -21.27 -1.25 -0.58
C LEU A 50 -22.05 -2.34 -1.30
N ALA A 51 -23.38 -2.18 -1.38
CA ALA A 51 -24.23 -2.93 -2.28
C ALA A 51 -24.43 -2.14 -3.58
N LEU A 52 -24.44 -2.86 -4.69
CA LEU A 52 -24.72 -2.28 -6.01
C LEU A 52 -25.97 -2.94 -6.54
N GLU A 53 -27.03 -2.17 -6.72
CA GLU A 53 -28.32 -2.67 -7.16
C GLU A 53 -28.64 -2.16 -8.58
N TRP A 54 -29.15 -3.05 -9.41
CA TRP A 54 -29.65 -2.74 -10.74
C TRP A 54 -31.15 -3.00 -10.81
N ARG A 55 -31.90 -2.05 -11.40
CA ARG A 55 -33.36 -2.13 -11.57
C ARG A 55 -33.75 -2.08 -13.06
N PRO A 56 -33.74 -3.22 -13.79
CA PRO A 56 -34.35 -3.28 -15.11
C PRO A 56 -35.89 -3.30 -14.97
N GLY A 57 -36.52 -2.12 -14.89
CA GLY A 57 -37.98 -2.01 -14.73
C GLY A 57 -38.42 -2.18 -13.27
N SER A 58 -39.34 -3.11 -13.00
CA SER A 58 -39.94 -3.30 -11.67
C SER A 58 -39.17 -4.23 -10.74
N THR A 59 -38.19 -4.98 -11.25
CA THR A 59 -37.42 -5.96 -10.46
C THR A 59 -36.08 -5.35 -10.06
N ALA A 60 -35.77 -5.42 -8.77
CA ALA A 60 -34.46 -5.04 -8.25
C ALA A 60 -33.56 -6.28 -8.12
N GLN A 61 -32.30 -6.14 -8.52
CA GLN A 61 -31.28 -7.18 -8.38
C GLN A 61 -30.00 -6.60 -7.79
N ILE A 62 -29.54 -7.17 -6.69
CA ILE A 62 -28.22 -6.86 -6.14
C ILE A 62 -27.18 -7.60 -6.97
N LEU A 63 -26.19 -6.85 -7.47
CA LEU A 63 -25.08 -7.38 -8.24
C LEU A 63 -23.96 -7.80 -7.29
N SER A 64 -23.42 -9.00 -7.50
CA SER A 64 -22.23 -9.51 -6.80
C SER A 64 -21.26 -10.14 -7.79
N ASP A 65 -19.98 -10.25 -7.39
CA ASP A 65 -18.94 -10.95 -8.16
C ASP A 65 -19.24 -12.45 -8.27
N LEU A 66 -19.91 -13.03 -7.28
CA LEU A 66 -20.35 -14.41 -7.28
C LEU A 66 -21.75 -14.51 -6.67
N ASP A 67 -22.66 -15.16 -7.38
CA ASP A 67 -24.03 -15.40 -6.93
C ASP A 67 -24.57 -16.75 -7.47
N LEU A 68 -25.88 -16.98 -7.27
CA LEU A 68 -26.56 -18.18 -7.78
C LEU A 68 -26.64 -18.23 -9.32
N THR A 69 -26.44 -17.10 -9.98
CA THR A 69 -26.49 -17.00 -11.45
C THR A 69 -25.12 -17.19 -12.10
N SER A 70 -24.03 -17.19 -11.32
CA SER A 70 -22.66 -17.33 -11.82
C SER A 70 -22.44 -18.60 -12.66
N GLN A 71 -21.75 -18.42 -13.79
CA GLN A 71 -21.39 -19.50 -14.69
C GLN A 71 -20.44 -20.50 -14.00
N LYS A 72 -20.80 -21.79 -14.02
CA LYS A 72 -19.99 -22.90 -13.49
C LYS A 72 -19.49 -23.79 -14.62
N GLU A 73 -18.20 -24.11 -14.59
CA GLU A 73 -17.53 -25.00 -15.52
C GLU A 73 -16.64 -25.99 -14.74
N GLY A 74 -17.20 -27.15 -14.38
CA GLY A 74 -16.54 -28.09 -13.47
C GLY A 74 -16.29 -27.44 -12.10
N ARG A 75 -15.04 -27.49 -11.62
CA ARG A 75 -14.57 -26.83 -10.38
C ARG A 75 -14.41 -25.32 -10.47
N TRP A 76 -14.61 -24.74 -11.66
CA TRP A 76 -14.36 -23.33 -11.93
C TRP A 76 -15.66 -22.53 -11.90
N ARG A 77 -15.66 -21.41 -11.18
CA ARG A 77 -16.72 -20.39 -11.21
C ARG A 77 -16.18 -19.14 -11.89
N ARG A 78 -16.93 -18.62 -12.86
CA ARG A 78 -16.57 -17.35 -13.50
C ARG A 78 -17.08 -16.19 -12.64
N ILE A 79 -16.22 -15.19 -12.42
CA ILE A 79 -16.60 -13.95 -11.74
C ILE A 79 -17.59 -13.19 -12.64
N ASN A 80 -18.69 -12.75 -12.06
CA ASN A 80 -19.75 -12.03 -12.74
C ASN A 80 -19.25 -10.63 -13.13
N THR A 81 -19.68 -10.17 -14.31
CA THR A 81 -19.36 -8.85 -14.87
C THR A 81 -20.63 -8.09 -15.20
N LEU A 82 -20.54 -6.83 -15.61
CA LEU A 82 -21.70 -6.11 -16.13
C LEU A 82 -22.36 -6.82 -17.32
N MET A 83 -21.55 -7.45 -18.19
CA MET A 83 -22.05 -8.26 -19.30
C MET A 83 -22.83 -9.48 -18.82
N HIS A 84 -22.40 -10.14 -17.74
CA HIS A 84 -23.09 -11.30 -17.17
C HIS A 84 -24.56 -10.97 -16.83
N TYR A 85 -24.78 -9.82 -16.19
CA TYR A 85 -26.12 -9.32 -15.86
C TYR A 85 -26.81 -8.59 -17.02
N ASN A 86 -26.19 -8.50 -18.19
CA ASN A 86 -26.70 -7.77 -19.35
C ASN A 86 -27.00 -6.28 -19.06
N VAL A 87 -26.19 -5.65 -18.22
CA VAL A 87 -26.30 -4.21 -17.92
C VAL A 87 -25.92 -3.42 -19.17
N ARG A 88 -26.87 -2.65 -19.69
CA ARG A 88 -26.71 -1.87 -20.92
C ARG A 88 -26.11 -0.48 -20.66
N ASP A 89 -25.71 0.18 -21.74
CA ASP A 89 -25.28 1.57 -21.68
C ASP A 89 -26.41 2.47 -21.14
N ASN A 90 -26.03 3.44 -20.30
CA ASN A 90 -26.93 4.35 -19.57
C ASN A 90 -27.89 3.67 -18.58
N ALA A 91 -27.65 2.40 -18.23
CA ALA A 91 -28.38 1.76 -17.14
C ALA A 91 -28.22 2.55 -15.83
N THR A 92 -29.29 2.60 -15.05
CA THR A 92 -29.27 3.23 -13.72
C THR A 92 -28.96 2.18 -12.66
N LEU A 93 -27.94 2.45 -11.85
CA LEU A 93 -27.50 1.63 -10.73
C LEU A 93 -27.69 2.43 -9.44
N ILE A 94 -28.03 1.74 -8.35
CA ILE A 94 -28.17 2.32 -7.02
C ILE A 94 -27.02 1.79 -6.17
N LEU A 95 -26.25 2.70 -5.57
CA LEU A 95 -25.18 2.39 -4.64
C LEU A 95 -25.66 2.66 -3.22
N SER A 96 -25.54 1.69 -2.33
CA SER A 96 -25.95 1.82 -0.93
C SER A 96 -24.94 1.20 0.03
N ARG A 97 -24.92 1.67 1.28
CA ARG A 97 -24.09 1.05 2.33
C ARG A 97 -24.79 -0.21 2.83
N ILE A 98 -24.03 -1.30 2.93
CA ILE A 98 -24.53 -2.54 3.54
C ILE A 98 -24.67 -2.29 5.05
N GLY A 99 -25.89 -2.38 5.57
CA GLY A 99 -26.12 -2.38 7.02
C GLY A 99 -25.56 -3.64 7.67
N ILE A 100 -25.12 -3.55 8.93
CA ILE A 100 -24.51 -4.66 9.72
C ILE A 100 -25.37 -5.94 9.67
N SER A 101 -26.69 -5.82 9.48
CA SER A 101 -27.63 -6.94 9.40
C SER A 101 -27.52 -7.82 8.15
N GLN A 102 -26.99 -7.31 7.03
CA GLN A 102 -26.83 -8.08 5.78
C GLN A 102 -25.50 -8.85 5.71
N GLN A 103 -24.57 -8.62 6.64
CA GLN A 103 -23.32 -9.40 6.72
C GLN A 103 -23.56 -10.84 7.21
N GLN A 104 -24.72 -11.16 7.78
CA GLN A 104 -24.99 -12.49 8.36
C GLN A 104 -25.31 -13.58 7.32
N GLU A 105 -25.66 -13.25 6.07
CA GLU A 105 -25.94 -14.27 5.05
C GLU A 105 -24.72 -14.66 4.20
N GLU A 106 -23.65 -13.85 4.16
CA GLU A 106 -22.37 -14.27 3.55
C GLU A 106 -21.45 -15.02 4.54
N ASN A 107 -21.75 -15.01 5.85
CA ASN A 107 -20.87 -15.54 6.89
C ASN A 107 -21.35 -16.87 7.53
N HIS A 108 -22.24 -17.60 6.87
CA HIS A 108 -22.64 -18.95 7.29
C HIS A 108 -22.04 -20.03 6.40
N GLN A 109 -20.70 -20.15 6.46
CA GLN A 109 -20.00 -21.44 6.40
C GLN A 109 -18.54 -21.32 6.85
N ASP A 110 -18.28 -20.76 8.03
CA ASP A 110 -16.96 -20.83 8.66
C ASP A 110 -17.06 -21.63 9.97
N PHE A 111 -16.78 -22.94 9.88
CA PHE A 111 -16.51 -23.79 11.03
C PHE A 111 -14.98 -23.86 11.21
N PRO A 112 -14.43 -23.47 12.37
CA PRO A 112 -12.99 -23.51 12.59
C PRO A 112 -12.55 -24.93 12.98
N GLY A 113 -11.69 -25.54 12.17
CA GLY A 113 -10.94 -26.74 12.59
C GLY A 113 -10.72 -27.78 11.48
N GLU A 114 -9.50 -27.82 10.94
CA GLU A 114 -8.82 -29.05 10.49
C GLU A 114 -9.28 -29.78 9.20
N LYS A 115 -9.82 -29.09 8.19
CA LYS A 115 -10.06 -29.72 6.86
C LYS A 115 -9.60 -28.92 5.63
N HIS A 116 -8.65 -28.00 5.78
CA HIS A 116 -8.26 -27.09 4.70
C HIS A 116 -7.51 -27.70 3.50
N ALA A 117 -7.04 -28.95 3.55
CA ALA A 117 -6.27 -29.52 2.43
C ALA A 117 -7.11 -30.24 1.35
N LEU A 118 -8.40 -30.53 1.58
CA LEU A 118 -9.20 -31.37 0.68
C LEU A 118 -10.38 -30.66 -0.01
N LEU A 119 -10.74 -29.44 0.41
CA LEU A 119 -11.85 -28.66 -0.15
C LEU A 119 -11.39 -27.50 -1.05
N GLU A 120 -10.10 -27.18 -1.11
CA GLU A 120 -9.56 -26.12 -1.96
C GLU A 120 -9.76 -26.39 -3.47
N ASP A 121 -10.08 -27.63 -3.84
CA ASP A 121 -10.12 -28.04 -5.24
C ASP A 121 -11.48 -27.85 -5.94
N GLU A 122 -12.57 -27.53 -5.23
CA GLU A 122 -13.93 -27.43 -5.83
C GLU A 122 -14.47 -26.01 -6.09
N ASN A 123 -13.76 -24.95 -5.68
CA ASN A 123 -14.27 -23.56 -5.78
C ASN A 123 -13.28 -22.58 -6.41
N LYS A 124 -12.58 -22.99 -7.46
CA LYS A 124 -11.63 -22.10 -8.14
C LYS A 124 -12.36 -21.00 -8.90
N ILE A 125 -11.88 -19.76 -8.82
CA ILE A 125 -12.50 -18.60 -9.46
C ILE A 125 -11.63 -18.06 -10.59
N TRP A 126 -12.25 -17.57 -11.66
CA TRP A 126 -11.54 -16.95 -12.78
C TRP A 126 -12.35 -15.79 -13.36
N HIS A 127 -11.65 -14.82 -13.95
CA HIS A 127 -12.28 -13.68 -14.61
C HIS A 127 -12.08 -13.73 -16.14
N LEU A 128 -10.99 -13.13 -16.65
CA LEU A 128 -10.69 -13.09 -18.09
C LEU A 128 -9.76 -14.23 -18.52
N VAL A 129 -8.83 -14.61 -17.66
CA VAL A 129 -7.84 -15.67 -17.90
C VAL A 129 -7.91 -16.63 -16.72
N ARG A 130 -7.99 -17.94 -17.01
CA ARG A 130 -7.84 -18.94 -15.96
C ARG A 130 -6.38 -18.98 -15.51
N PRO A 131 -6.10 -19.03 -14.21
CA PRO A 131 -4.80 -19.48 -13.74
C PRO A 131 -4.47 -20.77 -14.51
N ALA A 132 -3.29 -20.84 -15.11
CA ALA A 132 -2.86 -22.08 -15.76
C ALA A 132 -3.01 -23.19 -14.72
N ASP A 133 -3.79 -24.23 -15.04
CA ASP A 133 -3.87 -25.41 -14.18
C ASP A 133 -2.42 -25.82 -13.91
N GLU A 134 -2.00 -25.88 -12.65
CA GLU A 134 -0.75 -26.53 -12.26
C GLU A 134 -0.90 -27.99 -12.65
N VAL A 135 -0.56 -28.29 -13.90
CA VAL A 135 -0.29 -29.66 -14.34
C VAL A 135 0.94 -30.05 -13.53
N ASP A 136 0.78 -31.08 -12.70
CA ASP A 136 1.81 -31.69 -11.88
C ASP A 136 3.01 -32.11 -12.75
N GLU A 137 3.92 -31.18 -13.04
CA GLU A 137 5.22 -31.48 -13.64
C GLU A 137 6.22 -31.72 -12.52
N GLY A 138 6.22 -32.98 -12.08
CA GLY A 138 7.38 -33.56 -11.44
C GLY A 138 8.66 -33.27 -12.23
N LYS A 139 9.70 -32.89 -11.47
CA LYS A 139 11.13 -32.74 -11.83
C LYS A 139 11.57 -31.33 -12.26
N SER A 140 11.72 -30.46 -11.26
CA SER A 140 12.67 -29.34 -11.34
C SER A 140 14.12 -29.85 -11.49
N LYS A 141 14.67 -29.74 -12.70
CA LYS A 141 16.12 -29.81 -12.95
C LYS A 141 16.76 -28.49 -12.56
N ARG A 142 17.48 -28.54 -11.43
CA ARG A 142 18.79 -27.91 -11.15
C ARG A 142 19.24 -26.81 -12.13
N GLY A 143 19.10 -25.56 -11.71
CA GLY A 143 19.75 -24.39 -12.30
C GLY A 143 20.25 -23.46 -11.20
N SER A 144 21.48 -23.69 -10.74
CA SER A 144 22.16 -22.83 -9.77
C SER A 144 22.62 -21.54 -10.46
N MET A 145 21.98 -20.42 -10.17
CA MET A 145 22.55 -19.10 -10.43
C MET A 145 22.90 -18.46 -9.08
N LYS A 146 24.17 -18.60 -8.69
CA LYS A 146 24.76 -17.76 -7.64
C LYS A 146 24.74 -16.31 -8.13
N ALA A 147 23.77 -15.53 -7.68
CA ALA A 147 23.84 -14.08 -7.78
C ALA A 147 24.99 -13.61 -6.88
N LYS A 148 26.03 -13.06 -7.50
CA LYS A 148 27.12 -12.39 -6.79
C LYS A 148 26.55 -11.07 -6.27
N GLU A 149 26.11 -11.10 -5.02
CA GLU A 149 25.65 -9.94 -4.27
C GLU A 149 26.80 -8.95 -4.15
N GLN A 150 26.74 -7.90 -4.95
CA GLN A 150 27.68 -6.78 -4.88
C GLN A 150 26.93 -5.65 -4.18
N THR A 151 27.05 -5.61 -2.86
CA THR A 151 26.51 -4.54 -2.02
C THR A 151 27.16 -3.22 -2.43
N LYS A 152 26.50 -2.48 -3.32
CA LYS A 152 26.84 -1.08 -3.58
C LYS A 152 26.09 -0.27 -2.53
N ALA A 153 26.82 0.30 -1.58
CA ALA A 153 26.27 1.25 -0.62
C ALA A 153 25.52 2.34 -1.39
N ILE A 154 24.21 2.33 -1.28
CA ILE A 154 23.34 3.36 -1.85
C ILE A 154 23.64 4.63 -1.06
N THR A 155 24.09 5.68 -1.73
CA THR A 155 24.30 6.98 -1.10
C THR A 155 22.95 7.47 -0.55
N GLU A 156 22.86 7.78 0.74
CA GLU A 156 21.62 8.01 1.50
C GLU A 156 20.66 9.04 0.86
N ILE A 157 21.19 9.96 0.04
CA ILE A 157 20.41 10.99 -0.69
C ILE A 157 19.43 10.38 -1.71
N TYR A 158 19.71 9.20 -2.27
CA TYR A 158 18.82 8.55 -3.24
C TYR A 158 17.64 7.85 -2.56
N LEU A 159 17.80 7.39 -1.31
CA LEU A 159 16.81 6.56 -0.63
C LEU A 159 15.51 7.31 -0.39
N THR A 160 15.55 8.55 0.09
CA THR A 160 14.31 9.31 0.37
C THR A 160 13.50 9.59 -0.89
N ARG A 161 14.16 9.94 -2.00
CA ARG A 161 13.48 10.17 -3.30
C ARG A 161 12.97 8.86 -3.92
N LEU A 162 13.74 7.78 -3.82
CA LEU A 162 13.35 6.46 -4.34
C LEU A 162 12.20 5.84 -3.54
N LEU A 163 12.22 6.00 -2.21
CA LEU A 163 11.14 5.58 -1.32
C LEU A 163 9.86 6.35 -1.62
N SER A 164 9.96 7.65 -1.89
CA SER A 164 8.81 8.49 -2.26
C SER A 164 8.20 8.11 -3.61
N VAL A 165 9.03 7.74 -4.60
CA VAL A 165 8.57 7.32 -5.94
C VAL A 165 7.98 5.92 -5.91
N LYS A 166 8.56 5.00 -5.14
CA LYS A 166 8.03 3.63 -5.01
C LYS A 166 6.82 3.54 -4.07
N ASN A 167 6.76 4.39 -3.06
CA ASN A 167 5.73 4.35 -2.02
C ASN A 167 5.02 5.71 -1.94
N PRO A 168 4.19 6.08 -2.93
CA PRO A 168 3.51 7.37 -2.93
C PRO A 168 2.54 7.51 -1.75
N HIS A 169 2.09 6.39 -1.18
CA HIS A 169 1.26 6.34 0.02
C HIS A 169 1.98 6.85 1.30
N PHE A 170 3.31 7.02 1.29
CA PHE A 170 4.03 7.68 2.39
C PHE A 170 3.86 9.20 2.40
N ILE A 171 3.47 9.78 1.26
CA ILE A 171 3.28 11.23 1.10
C ILE A 171 1.80 11.58 0.96
N PHE A 172 1.04 10.73 0.25
CA PHE A 172 -0.34 10.99 -0.10
C PHE A 172 -1.28 9.92 0.46
N ASP A 173 -2.50 10.32 0.83
CA ASP A 173 -3.57 9.38 1.16
C ASP A 173 -4.19 8.80 -0.12
N VAL A 174 -3.48 7.82 -0.70
CA VAL A 174 -3.83 7.15 -1.95
C VAL A 174 -3.67 5.64 -1.82
N HIS A 175 -4.52 4.90 -2.54
CA HIS A 175 -4.31 3.48 -2.76
C HIS A 175 -3.48 3.24 -4.00
N VAL A 176 -2.48 2.38 -3.87
CA VAL A 176 -1.61 2.00 -4.98
C VAL A 176 -1.97 0.58 -5.38
N HIS A 177 -2.62 0.43 -6.53
CA HIS A 177 -2.87 -0.89 -7.11
C HIS A 177 -1.54 -1.57 -7.49
N GLN A 178 -1.49 -2.88 -7.38
CA GLN A 178 -0.29 -3.69 -7.67
C GLN A 178 0.29 -3.45 -9.08
N VAL A 179 -0.55 -3.21 -10.08
CA VAL A 179 -0.09 -2.91 -11.45
C VAL A 179 0.58 -1.54 -11.52
N VAL A 180 0.08 -0.56 -10.77
CA VAL A 180 0.70 0.77 -10.65
C VAL A 180 2.02 0.63 -9.89
N ASP A 181 2.06 -0.13 -8.80
CA ASP A 181 3.30 -0.41 -8.05
C ASP A 181 4.39 -1.05 -8.92
N ALA A 182 4.04 -2.04 -9.75
CA ALA A 182 4.95 -2.64 -10.71
C ALA A 182 5.47 -1.61 -11.73
N SER A 183 4.61 -0.69 -12.18
CA SER A 183 4.99 0.38 -13.11
C SER A 183 5.91 1.41 -12.44
N LEU A 184 5.61 1.82 -11.21
CA LEU A 184 6.45 2.69 -10.39
C LEU A 184 7.81 2.06 -10.11
N SER A 185 7.86 0.74 -9.92
CA SER A 185 9.12 0.00 -9.78
C SER A 185 10.01 0.10 -11.02
N VAL A 186 9.44 0.08 -12.23
CA VAL A 186 10.18 0.32 -13.48
C VAL A 186 10.72 1.74 -13.52
N ILE A 187 9.90 2.75 -13.23
CA ILE A 187 10.30 4.16 -13.22
C ILE A 187 11.41 4.40 -12.19
N ALA A 188 11.27 3.83 -10.99
CA ALA A 188 12.26 3.90 -9.94
C ALA A 188 13.59 3.25 -10.35
N GLN A 189 13.54 2.13 -11.09
CA GLN A 189 14.75 1.51 -11.63
C GLN A 189 15.43 2.41 -12.67
N THR A 190 14.68 3.05 -13.56
CA THR A 190 15.22 4.01 -14.53
C THR A 190 15.87 5.20 -13.83
N PHE A 191 15.25 5.71 -12.76
CA PHE A 191 15.83 6.77 -11.93
C PHE A 191 17.15 6.34 -11.29
N MET A 192 17.22 5.11 -10.74
CA MET A 192 18.47 4.56 -10.22
C MET A 192 19.54 4.41 -11.31
N ASP A 193 19.17 3.93 -12.49
CA ASP A 193 20.08 3.77 -13.63
C ASP A 193 20.63 5.14 -14.09
N ALA A 194 19.82 6.21 -14.04
CA ALA A 194 20.24 7.58 -14.34
C ALA A 194 21.24 8.13 -13.32
N CYS A 195 21.19 7.66 -12.08
CA CYS A 195 22.14 8.04 -11.03
C CYS A 195 23.42 7.17 -11.06
N SER A 196 23.46 6.13 -11.89
CA SER A 196 24.61 5.23 -11.96
C SER A 196 25.71 5.76 -12.86
N ARG A 197 26.95 5.66 -12.38
CA ARG A 197 28.17 5.95 -13.16
C ARG A 197 28.50 4.86 -14.19
N THR A 198 27.87 3.68 -14.10
CA THR A 198 28.13 2.58 -15.04
C THR A 198 27.31 2.73 -16.31
N GLU A 199 27.96 2.71 -17.46
CA GLU A 199 27.28 2.52 -18.74
C GLU A 199 26.96 1.04 -18.95
N HIS A 200 25.68 0.73 -19.05
CA HIS A 200 25.23 -0.61 -19.40
C HIS A 200 25.11 -0.72 -20.91
N LYS A 201 25.88 -1.63 -21.52
CA LYS A 201 25.67 -2.01 -22.92
C LYS A 201 24.38 -2.80 -23.02
N LEU A 202 23.39 -2.21 -23.70
CA LEU A 202 22.12 -2.87 -23.95
C LEU A 202 22.27 -3.87 -25.09
N SER A 203 21.72 -5.06 -24.89
CA SER A 203 21.68 -6.14 -25.87
C SER A 203 20.25 -6.68 -26.00
N ARG A 204 20.03 -7.61 -26.93
CA ARG A 204 18.70 -8.22 -27.13
C ARG A 204 18.22 -9.03 -25.91
N GLU A 205 19.16 -9.45 -25.07
CA GLU A 205 18.94 -10.20 -23.83
C GLU A 205 18.72 -9.27 -22.62
N SER A 206 18.78 -7.95 -22.82
CA SER A 206 18.53 -6.99 -21.75
C SER A 206 17.04 -7.00 -21.36
N PRO A 207 16.71 -6.89 -20.06
CA PRO A 207 15.33 -6.85 -19.59
C PRO A 207 14.49 -5.76 -20.29
N SER A 208 13.24 -6.07 -20.64
CA SER A 208 12.37 -5.17 -21.42
C SER A 208 12.18 -3.80 -20.76
N ASN A 209 12.09 -3.75 -19.44
CA ASN A 209 11.98 -2.51 -18.66
C ASN A 209 13.20 -1.58 -18.82
N LYS A 210 14.40 -2.13 -19.07
CA LYS A 210 15.61 -1.34 -19.37
C LYS A 210 15.62 -0.82 -20.80
N LEU A 211 15.10 -1.61 -21.74
CA LEU A 211 14.98 -1.20 -23.13
C LEU A 211 13.97 -0.05 -23.32
N LEU A 212 12.95 0.00 -22.46
CA LEU A 212 11.90 1.03 -22.49
C LEU A 212 12.46 2.46 -22.43
N TYR A 213 13.45 2.70 -21.56
CA TYR A 213 14.05 4.03 -21.33
C TYR A 213 15.49 4.16 -21.86
N ALA A 214 15.91 3.21 -22.69
CA ALA A 214 17.28 3.11 -23.22
C ALA A 214 17.76 4.37 -23.95
N LYS A 215 16.87 5.03 -24.69
CA LYS A 215 17.22 6.21 -25.49
C LYS A 215 17.39 7.47 -24.66
N GLU A 216 16.68 7.55 -23.53
CA GLU A 216 16.60 8.77 -22.71
C GLU A 216 17.62 8.74 -21.56
N ILE A 217 18.12 7.55 -21.20
CA ILE A 217 18.98 7.36 -20.02
C ILE A 217 20.23 8.23 -20.03
N SER A 218 20.84 8.47 -21.19
CA SER A 218 22.03 9.33 -21.32
C SER A 218 21.70 10.79 -21.00
N THR A 219 20.51 11.26 -21.38
CA THR A 219 20.02 12.59 -21.05
C THR A 219 19.77 12.72 -19.56
N TYR A 220 19.13 11.73 -18.93
CA TYR A 220 18.89 11.74 -17.49
C TYR A 220 20.19 11.70 -16.68
N LYS A 221 21.19 10.91 -17.11
CA LYS A 221 22.53 10.92 -16.50
C LYS A 221 23.16 12.32 -16.51
N LYS A 222 23.11 12.99 -17.66
CA LYS A 222 23.61 14.36 -17.79
C LYS A 222 22.87 15.33 -16.86
N MET A 223 21.55 15.23 -16.76
CA MET A 223 20.77 16.05 -15.82
C MET A 223 21.18 15.82 -14.37
N VAL A 224 21.46 14.56 -13.97
CA VAL A 224 21.94 14.22 -12.63
C VAL A 224 23.34 14.79 -12.38
N GLU A 225 24.24 14.69 -13.37
CA GLU A 225 25.59 15.28 -13.28
C GLU A 225 25.53 16.81 -13.12
N ASP A 226 24.72 17.48 -13.94
CA ASP A 226 24.51 18.93 -13.87
C ASP A 226 23.89 19.34 -12.54
N TYR A 227 22.95 18.55 -12.00
CA TYR A 227 22.37 18.76 -10.67
C TYR A 227 23.43 18.71 -9.55
N TYR A 228 24.28 17.67 -9.52
CA TYR A 228 25.35 17.57 -8.52
C TYR A 228 26.43 18.65 -8.69
N LYS A 229 26.73 19.04 -9.93
CA LYS A 229 27.62 20.18 -10.21
C LYS A 229 27.03 21.48 -9.67
N GLY A 230 25.72 21.70 -9.86
CA GLY A 230 24.99 22.82 -9.31
C GLY A 230 25.10 22.90 -7.80
N ILE A 231 24.82 21.80 -7.09
CA ILE A 231 24.96 21.73 -5.61
C ILE A 231 26.37 22.10 -5.17
N ARG A 232 27.40 21.55 -5.84
CA ARG A 232 28.80 21.81 -5.48
C ARG A 232 29.20 23.28 -5.67
N GLN A 233 28.51 24.01 -6.54
CA GLN A 233 28.76 25.42 -6.82
C GLN A 233 27.96 26.36 -5.88
N MET A 234 27.05 25.83 -5.08
CA MET A 234 26.30 26.63 -4.11
C MET A 234 27.20 27.14 -2.99
N VAL A 235 26.81 28.26 -2.39
CA VAL A 235 27.47 28.80 -1.20
C VAL A 235 27.39 27.77 -0.07
N GLN A 236 28.48 27.57 0.65
CA GLN A 236 28.51 26.66 1.79
C GLN A 236 27.58 27.17 2.89
N VAL A 237 26.79 26.26 3.47
CA VAL A 237 25.90 26.55 4.59
C VAL A 237 26.75 26.73 5.84
N SER A 238 26.52 27.79 6.60
CA SER A 238 27.20 28.01 7.87
C SER A 238 26.66 27.07 8.95
N ASP A 239 27.50 26.74 9.94
CA ASP A 239 27.05 25.94 11.10
C ASP A 239 25.91 26.64 11.86
N GLN A 240 25.92 27.97 11.90
CA GLN A 240 24.87 28.76 12.53
C GLN A 240 23.53 28.57 11.83
N ASP A 241 23.50 28.67 10.48
CA ASP A 241 22.27 28.49 9.70
C ASP A 241 21.75 27.05 9.82
N MET A 242 22.66 26.07 9.77
CA MET A 242 22.30 24.65 9.92
C MET A 242 21.67 24.38 11.29
N ASN A 243 22.31 24.83 12.38
CA ASN A 243 21.80 24.62 13.73
C ASN A 243 20.47 25.35 13.96
N THR A 244 20.31 26.54 13.39
CA THR A 244 19.06 27.29 13.44
C THR A 244 17.94 26.50 12.76
N HIS A 245 18.19 26.00 11.54
CA HIS A 245 17.22 25.22 10.79
C HIS A 245 16.84 23.91 11.51
N LEU A 246 17.82 23.17 12.04
CA LEU A 246 17.57 21.95 12.80
C LEU A 246 16.77 22.21 14.09
N ALA A 247 17.07 23.30 14.80
CA ALA A 247 16.31 23.69 16.00
C ALA A 247 14.86 24.06 15.66
N GLU A 248 14.64 24.75 14.53
CA GLU A 248 13.29 25.07 14.05
C GLU A 248 12.47 23.81 13.72
N ILE A 249 13.06 22.85 12.99
CA ILE A 249 12.41 21.56 12.69
C ILE A 249 12.12 20.79 13.99
N SER A 250 13.09 20.73 14.91
CA SER A 250 12.92 20.04 16.20
C SER A 250 11.74 20.62 16.97
N ARG A 251 11.66 21.96 17.07
CA ARG A 251 10.54 22.64 17.74
C ARG A 251 9.21 22.39 17.04
N ALA A 252 9.19 22.44 15.70
CA ALA A 252 7.96 22.25 14.92
C ALA A 252 7.35 20.84 15.09
N HIS A 253 8.18 19.84 15.38
CA HIS A 253 7.76 18.44 15.44
C HIS A 253 7.85 17.81 16.85
N THR A 254 8.21 18.59 17.88
CA THR A 254 8.41 18.07 19.27
C THR A 254 7.17 17.34 19.79
N GLU A 255 5.97 17.87 19.56
CA GLU A 255 4.71 17.30 20.06
C GLU A 255 4.14 16.20 19.16
N SER A 256 4.68 16.02 17.96
CA SER A 256 4.18 15.05 16.98
C SER A 256 4.68 13.61 17.21
N LEU A 257 5.72 13.45 18.02
CA LEU A 257 6.39 12.16 18.23
C LEU A 257 6.30 11.73 19.69
N ASN A 258 5.90 10.48 19.92
CA ASN A 258 5.89 9.88 21.25
C ASN A 258 7.31 9.36 21.59
N THR A 259 8.13 10.25 22.15
CA THR A 259 9.52 9.98 22.54
C THR A 259 9.63 8.87 23.58
N LEU A 260 8.65 8.77 24.49
CA LEU A 260 8.63 7.74 25.53
C LEU A 260 8.53 6.33 24.93
N VAL A 261 7.59 6.12 24.00
CA VAL A 261 7.43 4.82 23.34
C VAL A 261 8.70 4.46 22.57
N ALA A 262 9.28 5.42 21.84
CA ALA A 262 10.54 5.23 21.14
C ALA A 262 11.69 4.81 22.08
N LEU A 263 11.84 5.51 23.21
CA LEU A 263 12.85 5.19 24.23
C LEU A 263 12.65 3.81 24.83
N HIS A 264 11.40 3.42 25.10
CA HIS A 264 11.10 2.09 25.62
C HIS A 264 11.47 0.98 24.62
N GLN A 265 11.19 1.16 23.33
CA GLN A 265 11.59 0.22 22.29
C GLN A 265 13.12 0.12 22.14
N LEU A 266 13.82 1.26 22.21
CA LEU A 266 15.29 1.28 22.19
C LEU A 266 15.87 0.53 23.39
N TYR A 267 15.33 0.74 24.59
CA TYR A 267 15.75 0.03 25.80
C TYR A 267 15.59 -1.49 25.67
N GLN A 268 14.49 -1.96 25.07
CA GLN A 268 14.31 -3.40 24.81
C GLN A 268 15.43 -3.97 23.94
N TYR A 269 15.86 -3.24 22.92
CA TYR A 269 16.97 -3.63 22.06
C TYR A 269 18.31 -3.62 22.82
N THR A 270 18.60 -2.55 23.56
CA THR A 270 19.82 -2.45 24.38
C THR A 270 19.91 -3.57 25.41
N LYS A 271 18.79 -3.94 26.05
CA LYS A 271 18.73 -5.05 27.00
C LYS A 271 19.01 -6.41 26.33
N LYS A 272 18.49 -6.61 25.10
CA LYS A 272 18.64 -7.86 24.36
C LYS A 272 20.11 -8.16 23.99
N TYR A 273 20.87 -7.12 23.64
CA TYR A 273 22.28 -7.24 23.25
C TYR A 273 23.22 -6.73 24.34
N TYR A 274 22.78 -6.73 25.59
CA TYR A 274 23.50 -6.11 26.71
C TYR A 274 24.95 -6.61 26.83
N ASP A 275 25.17 -7.92 26.73
CA ASP A 275 26.51 -8.50 26.89
C ASP A 275 27.46 -8.14 25.72
N GLU A 276 26.92 -7.97 24.51
CA GLU A 276 27.68 -7.57 23.31
C GLU A 276 28.00 -6.07 23.29
N VAL A 277 27.15 -5.24 23.92
CA VAL A 277 27.32 -3.77 24.00
C VAL A 277 28.17 -3.38 25.23
N SER A 278 28.16 -4.19 26.29
CA SER A 278 28.88 -3.93 27.55
C SER A 278 30.39 -3.98 27.43
N ASP A 279 30.94 -4.66 26.41
CA ASP A 279 32.39 -4.77 26.20
C ASP A 279 33.03 -3.49 25.62
N GLY A 280 32.24 -2.45 25.32
CA GLY A 280 32.75 -1.18 24.80
C GLY A 280 32.00 0.12 25.17
N GLN A 281 30.80 0.07 25.77
CA GLN A 281 29.97 1.27 26.01
C GLN A 281 29.10 1.20 27.29
N ALA A 282 29.67 0.85 28.45
CA ALA A 282 28.95 0.75 29.73
C ALA A 282 28.22 2.06 30.14
N ASP A 283 28.80 3.24 29.84
CA ASP A 283 28.23 4.55 30.20
C ASP A 283 26.95 4.88 29.44
N LEU A 284 26.87 4.54 28.15
CA LEU A 284 25.70 4.77 27.30
C LEU A 284 24.50 3.95 27.77
N ILE A 285 24.75 2.70 28.18
CA ILE A 285 23.71 1.83 28.73
C ILE A 285 23.21 2.38 30.07
N HIS A 286 24.11 2.86 30.92
CA HIS A 286 23.73 3.47 32.20
C HIS A 286 22.89 4.75 32.01
N GLU A 287 23.22 5.59 31.04
CA GLU A 287 22.49 6.83 30.73
C GLU A 287 21.10 6.54 30.15
N ILE A 288 20.99 5.62 29.17
CA ILE A 288 19.70 5.17 28.63
C ILE A 288 18.82 4.60 29.75
N GLN A 289 19.39 3.76 30.61
CA GLN A 289 18.65 3.20 31.75
C GLN A 289 18.23 4.29 32.76
N CYS A 290 19.07 5.29 33.02
CA CYS A 290 18.77 6.40 33.94
C CYS A 290 17.62 7.27 33.40
N VAL A 291 17.67 7.65 32.12
CA VAL A 291 16.63 8.45 31.45
C VAL A 291 15.31 7.69 31.37
N THR A 292 15.37 6.40 31.01
CA THR A 292 14.19 5.53 30.92
C THR A 292 13.56 5.29 32.30
N ARG A 293 14.37 5.03 33.34
CA ARG A 293 13.88 4.87 34.73
C ARG A 293 13.26 6.16 35.27
N LYS A 294 13.89 7.34 35.04
CA LYS A 294 13.32 8.63 35.44
C LYS A 294 11.97 8.91 34.77
N HIS A 295 11.85 8.63 33.47
CA HIS A 295 10.59 8.84 32.74
C HIS A 295 9.49 7.85 33.14
N ILE A 296 9.81 6.56 33.31
CA ILE A 296 8.85 5.55 33.79
C ILE A 296 8.40 5.86 35.22
N HIS A 297 9.31 6.31 36.09
CA HIS A 297 8.97 6.73 37.46
C HIS A 297 8.04 7.96 37.47
N ASN A 298 8.30 8.96 36.63
CA ASN A 298 7.44 10.14 36.51
C ASN A 298 6.03 9.79 35.99
N ILE A 299 5.90 8.79 35.12
CA ILE A 299 4.60 8.30 34.62
C ILE A 299 3.88 7.47 35.68
N GLY A 300 4.61 6.66 36.44
CA GLY A 300 4.07 5.95 37.61
C GLY A 300 3.56 6.91 38.69
N ILE A 301 4.22 8.05 38.88
CA ILE A 301 3.76 9.12 39.79
C ILE A 301 2.52 9.83 39.23
N MET A 302 2.45 10.13 37.93
CA MET A 302 1.26 10.76 37.33
C MET A 302 0.01 9.84 37.35
N PHE A 303 0.18 8.51 37.22
CA PHE A 303 -0.93 7.56 37.32
C PHE A 303 -1.24 7.09 38.77
N SER A 304 -0.34 7.33 39.72
CA SER A 304 -0.57 7.02 41.15
C SER A 304 -1.08 8.22 41.97
N ALA A 305 -1.06 9.44 41.41
CA ALA A 305 -1.74 10.58 41.99
C ALA A 305 -3.26 10.39 41.82
N LYS A 306 -3.89 9.71 42.79
CA LYS A 306 -5.34 9.76 42.98
C LYS A 306 -5.75 11.25 43.05
N PRO A 307 -6.87 11.66 42.41
CA PRO A 307 -7.43 12.96 42.68
C PRO A 307 -7.69 13.03 44.19
N SER A 308 -7.04 13.98 44.85
CA SER A 308 -7.32 14.31 46.24
C SER A 308 -8.79 14.72 46.33
N ASP A 309 -9.59 13.90 47.02
CA ASP A 309 -10.91 14.28 47.49
C ASP A 309 -10.78 15.59 48.30
N GLU A 310 -11.07 16.72 47.66
CA GLU A 310 -11.43 17.96 48.36
C GLU A 310 -12.82 17.72 48.96
N LYS A 311 -12.81 17.33 50.23
CA LYS A 311 -13.92 17.64 51.13
C LYS A 311 -13.85 19.14 51.43
N ASP A 312 -14.85 19.87 50.99
CA ASP A 312 -15.62 20.80 51.82
C ASP A 312 -17.04 20.96 51.24
#